data_AF-A0ABD7U5Z2-F1
#
_entry.id   AF-A0ABD7U5Z2-F1
#
_cell.length_a   1.000
_cell.length_b   1.000
_cell.length_c   1.000
_cell.angle_alpha   90.00
_cell.angle_beta   90.00
_cell.angle_gamma   90.00
#
_symmetry.space_group_name_H-M   'P 1'
#
loop_
_entity.id
_entity.type
_entity.pdbx_description
1 polymer ?
#
loop_
_entity_poly.entity_id
_entity_poly.type
_entity_poly.pdbx_seq_one_letter_code
_entity_poly.pdbx_strand_id
1 'polypeptide(L)'
;MNKVKSTMAEENKYDQESIRELLSWAQNTLNNKTYPEGELVLDKCIKVIDCKSHIEAMIQMIGKNWENPTFYPTIDMFRKFRAKLEEI
;
A
#
# COMPACT_ATOMS: atom_id res chain seq x y z
N MET A 1 -11.38 29.08 25.44
CA MET A 1 -10.06 28.43 25.52
C MET A 1 -10.18 27.03 24.93
N ASN A 2 -9.50 26.81 23.80
CA ASN A 2 -9.50 25.56 23.06
C ASN A 2 -8.89 24.44 23.90
N LYS A 3 -9.62 23.34 24.08
CA LYS A 3 -9.05 22.08 24.58
C LYS A 3 -8.79 21.19 23.38
N VAL A 4 -7.72 21.51 22.63
CA VAL A 4 -7.06 20.51 21.79
C VAL A 4 -6.25 19.64 22.73
N LYS A 5 -6.46 18.32 22.70
CA LYS A 5 -5.40 17.32 22.91
C LYS A 5 -5.88 15.93 22.50
N SER A 6 -5.39 15.58 21.32
CA SER A 6 -4.94 14.25 20.91
C SER A 6 -5.98 13.16 20.79
N THR A 7 -6.46 13.03 19.55
CA THR A 7 -6.80 11.75 18.90
C THR A 7 -5.91 10.62 19.43
N MET A 8 -6.54 9.61 20.00
CA MET A 8 -5.99 8.28 20.26
C MET A 8 -5.71 7.58 18.92
N ALA A 9 -4.79 8.12 18.12
CA ALA A 9 -4.46 7.61 16.80
C ALA A 9 -3.41 6.48 16.91
N GLU A 10 -3.77 5.31 16.41
CA GLU A 10 -2.86 4.46 15.61
C GLU A 10 -1.57 3.96 16.29
N GLU A 11 -1.60 3.55 17.55
CA GLU A 11 -0.46 2.79 18.09
C GLU A 11 -0.42 1.39 17.42
N ASN A 12 0.51 1.21 16.47
CA ASN A 12 0.87 -0.01 15.72
C ASN A 12 0.02 -0.47 14.51
N LYS A 13 -0.42 0.42 13.60
CA LYS A 13 -1.03 0.00 12.31
C LYS A 13 -0.01 -0.53 11.26
N TYR A 14 1.27 -0.21 11.45
CA TYR A 14 2.37 -0.46 10.52
C TYR A 14 3.57 -1.08 11.23
N ASP A 15 3.34 -2.13 12.01
CA ASP A 15 4.43 -2.88 12.62
C ASP A 15 5.25 -3.64 11.57
N GLN A 16 6.44 -4.08 11.98
CA GLN A 16 7.40 -4.73 11.09
C GLN A 16 6.84 -6.00 10.43
N GLU A 17 6.02 -6.78 11.12
CA GLU A 17 5.41 -7.99 10.57
C GLU A 17 4.43 -7.63 9.46
N SER A 18 3.51 -6.69 9.72
CA SER A 18 2.53 -6.27 8.72
C SER A 18 3.17 -5.69 7.46
N ILE A 19 4.28 -4.94 7.60
CA ILE A 19 5.03 -4.43 6.46
C ILE A 19 5.73 -5.55 5.70
N ARG A 20 6.34 -6.50 6.39
CA ARG A 20 6.99 -7.66 5.77
C ARG A 20 5.99 -8.51 4.98
N GLU A 21 4.81 -8.75 5.52
CA GLU A 21 3.74 -9.48 4.83
C GLU A 21 3.30 -8.78 3.56
N LEU A 22 3.09 -7.45 3.61
CA LEU A 22 2.70 -6.66 2.45
C LEU A 22 3.78 -6.69 1.35
N LEU A 23 5.05 -6.56 1.72
CA LEU A 23 6.18 -6.61 0.78
C LEU A 23 6.39 -8.02 0.21
N SER A 24 6.16 -9.07 1.01
CA SER A 24 6.24 -10.46 0.56
C SER A 24 5.15 -10.77 -0.46
N TRP A 25 3.91 -10.38 -0.15
CA TRP A 25 2.80 -10.47 -1.10
C TRP A 25 3.13 -9.74 -2.40
N ALA A 26 3.63 -8.50 -2.33
CA ALA A 26 3.96 -7.71 -3.51
C ALA A 26 5.02 -8.39 -4.40
N GLN A 27 6.08 -8.94 -3.80
CA GLN A 27 7.11 -9.68 -4.53
C GLN A 27 6.55 -10.95 -5.18
N ASN A 28 5.71 -11.70 -4.47
CA ASN A 28 5.08 -12.89 -5.02
C ASN A 28 4.14 -12.56 -6.18
N THR A 29 3.32 -11.52 -6.03
CA THR A 29 2.42 -11.02 -7.08
C THR A 29 3.21 -10.61 -8.33
N LEU A 30 4.35 -9.92 -8.15
CA LEU A 30 5.22 -9.53 -9.24
C LEU A 30 5.85 -10.74 -9.95
N ASN A 31 6.40 -11.69 -9.18
CA ASN A 31 7.09 -12.87 -9.71
C ASN A 31 6.14 -13.81 -10.45
N ASN A 32 4.94 -14.01 -9.89
CA ASN A 32 3.92 -14.89 -10.48
C ASN A 32 3.09 -14.20 -11.57
N LYS A 33 3.31 -12.89 -11.78
CA LYS A 33 2.52 -12.05 -12.70
C LYS A 33 1.01 -12.14 -12.45
N THR A 34 0.60 -12.26 -11.18
CA THR A 34 -0.81 -12.35 -10.77
C THR A 34 -1.42 -10.96 -10.65
N TYR A 35 -1.26 -10.15 -11.70
CA TYR A 35 -1.83 -8.81 -11.83
C TYR A 35 -2.32 -8.61 -13.26
N PRO A 36 -3.36 -7.78 -13.48
CA PRO A 36 -3.88 -7.55 -14.82
C PRO A 36 -2.82 -6.84 -15.69
N GLU A 37 -2.76 -7.21 -16.97
CA GLU A 37 -1.90 -6.55 -17.97
C GLU A 37 -2.38 -5.13 -18.32
N GLY A 38 -3.60 -4.76 -17.91
CA GLY A 38 -4.22 -3.45 -18.12
C GLY A 38 -4.36 -2.60 -16.86
N GLU A 39 -5.15 -1.52 -16.96
CA GLU A 39 -5.38 -0.63 -15.84
C GLU A 39 -6.25 -1.26 -14.74
N LEU A 40 -5.93 -0.97 -13.48
CA LEU A 40 -6.73 -1.33 -12.31
C LEU A 40 -7.40 -0.07 -11.75
N VAL A 41 -8.72 -0.03 -11.79
CA VAL A 41 -9.52 1.06 -11.20
C VAL A 41 -9.68 0.81 -9.71
N LEU A 42 -9.05 1.65 -8.89
CA LEU A 42 -9.12 1.55 -7.43
C LEU A 42 -10.33 2.29 -6.84
N ASP A 43 -10.73 3.37 -7.51
CA ASP A 43 -11.91 4.17 -7.19
C ASP A 43 -12.34 5.00 -8.41
N LYS A 44 -13.44 5.75 -8.32
CA LYS A 44 -13.94 6.61 -9.41
C LYS A 44 -12.91 7.61 -9.93
N CYS A 45 -11.98 8.04 -9.08
CA CYS A 45 -10.96 9.03 -9.40
C CYS A 45 -9.54 8.46 -9.45
N ILE A 46 -9.33 7.18 -9.15
CA ILE A 46 -7.98 6.62 -9.00
C ILE A 46 -7.84 5.34 -9.81
N LYS A 47 -6.84 5.34 -10.69
CA LYS A 47 -6.48 4.19 -11.51
C LYS A 47 -4.98 3.97 -11.53
N VAL A 48 -4.59 2.70 -11.50
CA VAL A 48 -3.21 2.26 -11.73
C VAL A 48 -3.12 1.83 -13.18
N ILE A 49 -2.35 2.56 -13.99
CA ILE A 49 -2.27 2.32 -15.44
C ILE A 49 -1.39 1.11 -15.76
N ASP A 50 -0.28 0.97 -15.04
CA ASP A 50 0.65 -0.15 -15.16
C ASP A 50 0.84 -0.78 -13.77
N CYS A 51 0.22 -1.95 -13.58
CA CYS A 51 0.26 -2.68 -12.33
C CYS A 51 1.69 -3.14 -11.97
N LYS A 52 2.48 -3.54 -12.97
CA LYS A 52 3.86 -4.01 -12.74
C LYS A 52 4.71 -2.88 -12.18
N SER A 53 4.78 -1.76 -12.91
CA SER A 53 5.58 -0.60 -12.51
C SER A 53 5.10 -0.03 -11.17
N HIS A 54 3.79 -0.07 -10.91
CA HIS A 54 3.22 0.35 -9.64
C HIS A 54 3.68 -0.54 -8.47
N ILE A 55 3.61 -1.87 -8.62
CA ILE A 55 4.05 -2.82 -7.59
C ILE A 55 5.55 -2.65 -7.32
N GLU A 56 6.38 -2.55 -8.36
CA GLU A 56 7.82 -2.31 -8.24
C GLU A 56 8.12 -1.00 -7.46
N ALA A 57 7.42 0.08 -7.78
CA ALA A 57 7.57 1.36 -7.09
C ALA A 57 7.14 1.26 -5.62
N MET A 58 6.03 0.57 -5.31
CA MET A 58 5.53 0.41 -3.94
C MET A 58 6.47 -0.43 -3.07
N ILE A 59 7.05 -1.50 -3.61
CA ILE A 59 8.09 -2.29 -2.93
C ILE A 59 9.26 -1.39 -2.52
N GLN A 60 9.75 -0.56 -3.44
CA GLN A 60 10.88 0.33 -3.16
C GLN A 60 10.54 1.44 -2.15
N MET A 61 9.39 2.11 -2.31
CA MET A 61 8.99 3.22 -1.45
C MET A 61 8.71 2.75 -0.03
N ILE A 62 7.94 1.67 0.12
CA ILE A 62 7.57 1.14 1.44
C ILE A 62 8.78 0.50 2.10
N GLY A 63 9.53 -0.36 1.39
CA GLY A 63 10.69 -1.06 1.94
C GLY A 63 11.76 -0.14 2.53
N LYS A 64 11.90 1.09 2.01
CA LYS A 64 12.89 2.07 2.50
C LYS A 64 12.34 3.07 3.52
N ASN A 65 11.03 3.34 3.50
CA ASN A 65 10.49 4.51 4.21
C ASN A 65 9.33 4.19 5.16
N TRP A 66 8.96 2.92 5.35
CA TRP A 66 7.78 2.55 6.16
C TRP A 66 7.86 3.01 7.62
N GLU A 67 9.05 3.22 8.19
CA GLU A 67 9.21 3.75 9.55
C GLU A 67 8.85 5.24 9.65
N ASN A 68 8.81 5.97 8.53
CA ASN A 68 8.47 7.38 8.48
C ASN A 68 6.96 7.57 8.27
N PRO A 69 6.22 8.17 9.23
CA PRO A 69 4.78 8.39 9.13
C PRO A 69 4.30 9.16 7.89
N THR A 70 5.17 9.96 7.29
CA THR A 70 4.88 10.69 6.03
C THR A 70 4.50 9.73 4.89
N PHE A 71 4.96 8.47 4.94
CA PHE A 71 4.72 7.44 3.94
C PHE A 71 3.52 6.53 4.26
N TYR A 72 2.84 6.70 5.39
CA TYR A 72 1.65 5.90 5.73
C TYR A 72 0.53 5.98 4.69
N PRO A 73 0.25 7.15 4.06
CA PRO A 73 -0.71 7.21 2.95
C PRO A 73 -0.31 6.31 1.76
N THR A 74 0.98 6.15 1.49
CA THR A 74 1.49 5.25 0.44
C THR A 74 1.21 3.79 0.80
N ILE A 75 1.39 3.42 2.06
CA ILE A 75 1.11 2.05 2.54
C ILE A 75 -0.41 1.76 2.47
N ASP A 76 -1.24 2.70 2.89
CA ASP A 76 -2.70 2.58 2.81
C ASP A 76 -3.20 2.45 1.37
N MET A 77 -2.65 3.28 0.47
CA MET A 77 -2.94 3.21 -0.95
C MET A 77 -2.57 1.85 -1.54
N PHE A 78 -1.42 1.28 -1.14
CA PHE A 78 -0.99 -0.02 -1.63
C PHE A 78 -1.81 -1.19 -1.04
N ARG A 79 -2.26 -1.09 0.22
CA ARG A 79 -3.24 -2.02 0.78
C ARG A 79 -4.57 -1.97 0.04
N LYS A 80 -5.05 -0.78 -0.36
CA LYS A 80 -6.24 -0.63 -1.21
C LYS A 80 -6.05 -1.27 -2.59
N PHE A 81 -4.86 -1.08 -3.18
CA PHE A 81 -4.49 -1.76 -4.43
C PHE A 81 -4.57 -3.28 -4.29
N ARG A 82 -3.95 -3.83 -3.25
CA ARG A 82 -4.02 -5.27 -2.93
C ARG A 82 -5.46 -5.77 -2.82
N ALA A 83 -6.29 -5.09 -2.00
CA ALA A 83 -7.67 -5.49 -1.81
C ALA A 83 -8.45 -5.50 -3.13
N LYS A 84 -8.25 -4.49 -4.00
CA LYS A 84 -8.86 -4.48 -5.34
C LYS A 84 -8.36 -5.59 -6.24
N LEU A 85 -7.10 -5.97 -6.12
CA LEU A 85 -6.55 -7.05 -6.91
C LEU A 85 -7.11 -8.42 -6.49
N GLU A 86 -7.38 -8.61 -5.20
CA GLU A 86 -7.99 -9.83 -4.64
C GLU A 86 -9.51 -9.94 -4.97
N GLU A 87 -10.14 -8.87 -5.45
CA GLU A 87 -11.53 -8.87 -5.94
C GLU A 87 -11.68 -9.29 -7.42
N ILE A 88 -10.57 -9.46 -8.14
CA ILE A 88 -10.54 -9.90 -9.55
C ILE A 88 -10.41 -11.42 -9.62
#